data_AF-A0A933GL29-F1
#
_entry.id   AF-A0A933GL29-F1
#
_cell.length_a   1.000
_cell.length_b   1.000
_cell.length_c   1.000
_cell.angle_alpha   90.00
_cell.angle_beta   90.00
_cell.angle_gamma   90.00
#
_symmetry.space_group_name_H-M   'P 1'
#
loop_
_entity.id
_entity.type
_entity.pdbx_description
1 polymer ?
#
loop_
_entity_poly.entity_id
_entity_poly.type
_entity_poly.pdbx_seq_one_letter_code
_entity_poly.pdbx_strand_id
1 'polypeptide(L)'
;MRCYLFLATEDGLLTFEGEKDRWQEIARGLEDHKATPVAARDGVVLAGSPSGLYRPDNGGKSWVRRYECYCRAIWSDPKDFDHVVLGPADSAETNGRIEESFNGGLT
;
A
#
# COMPACT_ATOMS: atom_id res chain seq x y z
N MET A 1 -23.68 0.42 5.89
CA MET A 1 -22.62 1.22 5.22
C MET A 1 -21.41 0.33 5.29
N ARG A 2 -20.94 -0.13 4.14
CA ARG A 2 -19.83 -1.07 4.06
C ARG A 2 -18.54 -0.33 4.39
N CYS A 3 -17.79 -0.87 5.33
CA CYS A 3 -16.47 -0.39 5.69
C CYS A 3 -15.43 -1.36 5.15
N TYR A 4 -14.29 -0.82 4.71
CA TYR A 4 -13.14 -1.61 4.30
C TYR A 4 -12.03 -1.48 5.33
N LEU A 5 -11.38 -2.59 5.64
CA LEU A 5 -10.17 -2.66 6.46
C LEU A 5 -9.09 -3.35 5.65
N PHE A 6 -7.91 -2.75 5.61
CA PHE A 6 -6.74 -3.28 4.92
C PHE A 6 -5.67 -3.61 5.95
N LEU A 7 -5.14 -4.83 5.92
CA LEU A 7 -4.12 -5.30 6.84
C LEU A 7 -2.87 -5.67 6.04
N ALA A 8 -1.79 -4.93 6.27
CA ALA A 8 -0.46 -5.30 5.81
C ALA A 8 0.10 -6.38 6.76
N THR A 9 0.55 -7.49 6.19
CA THR A 9 1.04 -8.65 6.95
C THR A 9 2.36 -9.17 6.35
N GLU A 10 3.00 -10.12 7.03
CA GLU A 10 4.19 -10.80 6.50
C GLU A 10 3.91 -11.60 5.21
N ASP A 11 2.66 -12.02 4.99
CA ASP A 11 2.25 -12.88 3.87
C ASP A 11 1.45 -12.13 2.79
N GLY A 12 1.44 -10.79 2.84
CA GLY A 12 0.71 -9.95 1.88
C GLY A 12 -0.26 -8.98 2.50
N LEU A 13 -1.17 -8.50 1.67
CA LEU A 13 -2.23 -7.56 2.03
C LEU A 13 -3.58 -8.29 2.08
N LEU A 14 -4.25 -8.22 3.23
CA LEU A 14 -5.62 -8.72 3.38
C LEU A 14 -6.62 -7.56 3.31
N THR A 15 -7.74 -7.79 2.62
CA THR A 15 -8.88 -6.86 2.57
C THR A 15 -10.08 -7.48 3.25
N PHE A 16 -10.63 -6.77 4.22
CA PHE A 16 -11.85 -7.12 4.91
C PHE A 16 -12.97 -6.13 4.57
N GLU A 17 -14.16 -6.64 4.32
CA GLU A 17 -15.39 -5.86 4.25
C GLU A 17 -16.20 -6.13 5.52
N GLY A 18 -16.75 -5.09 6.12
CA GLY A 18 -17.52 -5.25 7.34
C GLY A 18 -18.58 -4.20 7.58
N GLU A 19 -19.51 -4.56 8.46
CA GLU A 19 -20.52 -3.66 9.01
C GLU A 19 -20.63 -3.88 10.52
N LYS A 20 -20.55 -2.79 11.28
CA LYS A 20 -20.56 -2.78 12.75
C LYS A 20 -19.49 -3.71 13.33
N ASP A 21 -19.89 -4.92 13.75
CA ASP A 21 -19.06 -5.91 14.46
C ASP A 21 -18.84 -7.19 13.64
N ARG A 22 -19.15 -7.18 12.34
CA ARG A 22 -18.95 -8.33 11.44
C ARG A 22 -17.99 -7.95 10.33
N TRP A 23 -16.86 -8.64 10.27
CA TRP A 23 -15.84 -8.49 9.24
C TRP A 23 -15.63 -9.81 8.52
N GLN A 24 -15.52 -9.75 7.20
CA GLN A 24 -15.24 -10.89 6.34
C GLN A 24 -14.04 -10.56 5.47
N GLU A 25 -13.07 -11.48 5.40
CA GLU A 25 -11.99 -11.39 4.42
C GLU A 25 -12.59 -11.58 3.02
N ILE A 26 -12.36 -10.63 2.13
CA ILE A 26 -12.92 -10.63 0.77
C ILE A 26 -11.85 -10.70 -0.33
N ALA A 27 -10.60 -10.37 -0.02
CA ALA A 27 -9.51 -10.43 -0.99
C ALA A 27 -8.14 -10.55 -0.31
N ARG A 28 -7.21 -11.14 -1.06
CA ARG A 28 -5.77 -11.13 -0.79
C ARG A 28 -5.06 -10.46 -1.97
N GLY A 29 -4.01 -9.72 -1.65
CA GLY A 29 -3.14 -9.08 -2.62
C GLY A 29 -1.70 -9.20 -2.19
N LEU A 30 -0.76 -9.08 -3.12
CA LEU A 30 0.67 -9.25 -2.84
C LEU A 30 0.98 -10.58 -2.12
N GLU A 31 0.33 -11.68 -2.56
CA GLU A 31 0.61 -13.01 -2.00
C GLU A 31 2.10 -13.32 -2.09
N ASP A 32 2.65 -13.94 -1.04
CA ASP A 32 4.08 -14.24 -0.86
C ASP A 32 5.00 -13.00 -0.78
N HIS A 33 4.44 -11.80 -0.66
CA HIS A 33 5.21 -10.56 -0.49
C HIS A 33 4.82 -9.85 0.80
N LYS A 34 5.77 -9.69 1.72
CA LYS A 34 5.58 -8.90 2.93
C LYS A 34 5.07 -7.49 2.62
N ALA A 35 3.94 -7.11 3.18
CA ALA A 35 3.47 -5.73 3.19
C ALA A 35 3.85 -5.07 4.52
N THR A 36 4.33 -3.83 4.47
CA THR A 36 4.80 -3.07 5.65
C THR A 36 3.88 -1.88 5.95
N PRO A 37 3.87 -0.77 5.20
CA PRO A 37 2.84 0.25 5.30
C PRO A 37 1.73 0.03 4.28
N VAL A 38 0.52 0.48 4.62
CA VAL A 38 -0.62 0.58 3.70
C VAL A 38 -1.26 1.95 3.82
N ALA A 39 -1.63 2.53 2.67
CA ALA A 39 -2.50 3.70 2.59
C ALA A 39 -3.69 3.35 1.69
N ALA A 40 -4.90 3.78 2.06
CA ALA A 40 -6.10 3.43 1.31
C ALA A 40 -7.09 4.58 1.27
N ARG A 41 -7.75 4.74 0.11
CA ARG A 41 -8.79 5.74 -0.11
C ARG A 41 -9.75 5.27 -1.18
N ASP A 42 -11.06 5.41 -0.93
CA ASP A 42 -12.12 5.14 -1.91
C ASP A 42 -12.00 3.77 -2.61
N GLY A 43 -11.51 2.76 -1.87
CA GLY A 43 -11.31 1.39 -2.37
C GLY A 43 -9.99 1.16 -3.13
N VAL A 44 -9.19 2.20 -3.36
CA VAL A 44 -7.84 2.10 -3.93
C VAL A 44 -6.82 2.01 -2.81
N VAL A 45 -5.79 1.18 -2.99
CA VAL A 45 -4.76 0.91 -1.98
C VAL A 45 -3.36 1.13 -2.54
N LEU A 46 -2.48 1.69 -1.73
CA LEU A 46 -1.03 1.67 -1.90
C LEU A 46 -0.44 0.79 -0.81
N ALA A 47 0.41 -0.15 -1.20
CA ALA A 47 1.08 -1.07 -0.29
C ALA A 47 2.58 -0.97 -0.45
N GLY A 48 3.29 -0.65 0.62
CA GLY A 48 4.74 -0.71 0.66
C GLY A 48 5.19 -2.10 1.10
N SER A 49 6.37 -2.51 0.63
CA SER A 49 7.07 -3.73 1.02
C SER A 49 8.57 -3.46 1.15
N PRO A 50 9.36 -4.44 1.61
CA PRO A 50 10.82 -4.37 1.49
C PRO A 50 11.34 -4.31 0.03
N SER A 51 10.53 -4.72 -0.94
CA SER A 51 10.89 -4.81 -2.36
C SER A 51 10.33 -3.69 -3.24
N GLY A 52 9.42 -2.86 -2.71
CA GLY A 52 8.86 -1.75 -3.47
C GLY A 52 7.59 -1.13 -2.91
N LEU A 53 7.11 -0.11 -3.62
CA LEU A 53 5.76 0.43 -3.50
C LEU A 53 4.89 -0.19 -4.60
N TYR A 54 3.70 -0.67 -4.24
CA TYR A 54 2.78 -1.34 -5.13
C TYR A 54 1.40 -0.67 -5.11
N ARG A 55 0.73 -0.69 -6.27
CA ARG A 55 -0.66 -0.25 -6.46
C ARG A 55 -1.41 -1.30 -7.28
N PRO A 56 -2.70 -1.55 -7.04
CA PRO A 56 -3.47 -2.44 -7.90
C PRO A 56 -3.56 -1.87 -9.33
N ASP A 57 -3.65 -2.77 -10.30
CA ASP A 57 -3.99 -2.42 -11.68
C ASP A 57 -5.42 -1.86 -11.79
N ASN A 58 -5.77 -1.35 -12.98
CA ASN A 58 -7.10 -0.81 -13.25
C ASN A 58 -8.24 -1.84 -13.05
N GLY A 59 -7.91 -3.14 -12.92
CA GLY A 59 -8.86 -4.22 -12.67
C GLY A 59 -8.94 -4.66 -11.21
N GLY A 60 -8.08 -4.15 -10.32
CA GLY A 60 -7.99 -4.56 -8.91
C GLY A 60 -7.53 -6.00 -8.70
N LYS A 61 -7.06 -6.69 -9.75
CA LYS A 61 -6.76 -8.14 -9.73
C LYS A 61 -5.28 -8.45 -9.71
N SER A 62 -4.44 -7.51 -10.13
CA SER A 62 -3.00 -7.64 -10.06
C SER A 62 -2.37 -6.40 -9.44
N TRP A 63 -1.11 -6.51 -9.04
CA TRP A 63 -0.36 -5.43 -8.40
C TRP A 63 0.78 -4.98 -9.30
N VAL A 64 0.87 -3.67 -9.51
CA VAL A 64 1.93 -3.03 -10.29
C VAL A 64 2.91 -2.39 -9.32
N ARG A 65 4.18 -2.79 -9.41
CA ARG A 65 5.26 -2.12 -8.69
C ARG A 65 5.48 -0.73 -9.30
N ARG A 66 5.34 0.31 -8.49
CA ARG A 66 5.48 1.72 -8.87
C ARG A 66 6.90 2.22 -8.61
N TYR A 67 7.49 1.77 -7.51
CA TYR A 67 8.85 2.12 -7.13
C TYR A 67 9.59 0.92 -6.55
N GLU A 68 10.85 0.75 -6.90
CA GLU A 68 11.72 -0.36 -6.45
C GLU A 68 12.63 0.13 -5.31
N CYS A 69 12.12 0.09 -4.09
CA CYS A 69 12.84 0.49 -2.88
C CYS A 69 12.30 -0.22 -1.64
N TYR A 70 13.07 -0.27 -0.56
CA TYR A 70 12.52 -0.61 0.74
C TYR A 70 11.56 0.50 1.18
N CYS A 71 10.27 0.19 1.41
CA CYS A 71 9.27 1.18 1.81
C CYS A 71 8.84 1.00 3.29
N ARG A 72 9.17 1.97 4.15
CA ARG A 72 8.87 1.91 5.59
C ARG A 72 7.57 2.62 5.96
N ALA A 73 7.27 3.74 5.32
CA ALA A 73 6.12 4.58 5.61
C ALA A 73 5.56 5.19 4.33
N ILE A 74 4.25 5.39 4.30
CA ILE A 74 3.53 6.05 3.20
C ILE A 74 2.55 7.03 3.83
N TRP A 75 2.55 8.25 3.33
CA TRP A 75 1.44 9.18 3.47
C TRP A 75 0.87 9.47 2.08
N SER A 76 -0.44 9.60 1.98
CA SER A 76 -1.15 9.96 0.76
C SER A 76 -2.02 11.18 1.00
N ASP A 77 -2.05 12.11 0.06
CA ASP A 77 -2.88 13.31 0.18
C ASP A 77 -4.38 12.95 0.10
N PRO A 78 -5.19 13.33 1.10
CA PRO A 78 -6.63 13.06 1.12
C PRO A 78 -7.42 13.85 0.07
N LYS A 79 -6.79 14.75 -0.69
CA LYS A 79 -7.39 15.45 -1.84
C LYS A 79 -6.90 14.87 -3.15
N ASP A 80 -5.67 14.39 -3.22
CA ASP A 80 -5.06 13.79 -4.42
C ASP A 80 -4.29 12.51 -4.06
N PHE A 81 -4.87 11.34 -4.32
CA PHE A 81 -4.25 10.07 -3.91
C PHE A 81 -2.99 9.71 -4.72
N ASP A 82 -2.68 10.45 -5.78
CA ASP A 82 -1.41 10.31 -6.51
C ASP A 82 -0.30 11.20 -5.93
N HIS A 83 -0.64 12.16 -5.07
CA HIS A 83 0.33 12.89 -4.26
C HIS A 83 0.65 12.10 -2.99
N VAL A 84 1.89 11.62 -2.88
CA VAL A 84 2.36 10.75 -1.80
C VAL A 84 3.71 11.19 -1.26
N VAL A 85 3.91 10.98 0.03
CA VAL A 85 5.21 11.09 0.69
C VAL A 85 5.62 9.70 1.18
N LEU A 86 6.80 9.28 0.78
CA LEU A 86 7.37 7.97 1.08
C LEU A 86 8.52 8.10 2.07
N GLY A 87 8.67 7.10 2.93
CA GLY A 87 9.90 6.85 3.67
C GLY A 87 10.67 5.68 3.07
N PRO A 88 11.42 5.87 1.97
CA PRO A 88 12.20 4.81 1.35
C PRO A 88 13.59 4.67 1.99
N ALA A 89 14.21 3.52 1.77
CA ALA A 89 15.59 3.23 2.16
C ALA A 89 16.22 2.20 1.22
N ASP A 90 17.54 2.00 1.34
CA ASP A 90 18.24 0.93 0.60
C ASP A 90 18.11 -0.41 1.34
N SER A 91 17.96 -0.35 2.66
CA SER A 91 17.64 -1.48 3.53
C SER A 91 16.91 -1.00 4.78
N ALA A 92 16.51 -1.91 5.66
CA ALA A 92 15.88 -1.55 6.93
C ALA A 92 16.75 -0.62 7.80
N GLU A 93 18.08 -0.64 7.61
CA GLU A 93 19.09 0.03 8.45
C GLU A 93 20.00 0.99 7.66
N THR A 94 19.72 1.27 6.39
CA THR A 94 20.67 2.00 5.52
C THR A 94 19.99 3.01 4.62
N ASN A 95 20.53 4.23 4.62
CA ASN A 95 20.19 5.30 3.69
C ASN A 95 18.68 5.64 3.67
N GLY A 96 18.08 5.86 4.85
CA GLY A 96 16.69 6.30 4.94
C GLY A 96 16.49 7.71 4.40
N ARG A 97 15.39 7.94 3.68
CA ARG A 97 15.07 9.19 3.00
C ARG A 97 13.60 9.58 3.22
N ILE A 98 13.27 10.79 2.79
CA ILE A 98 11.89 11.24 2.59
C ILE A 98 11.81 11.68 1.13
N GLU A 99 10.91 11.06 0.38
CA GLU A 99 10.71 11.32 -1.05
C GLU A 99 9.24 11.67 -1.29
N GLU A 100 8.98 12.67 -2.13
CA GLU A 100 7.65 13.15 -2.47
C GLU A 100 7.39 12.85 -3.95
N SER A 101 6.20 12.34 -4.26
CA SER A 101 5.78 12.00 -5.62
C SER A 101 4.38 12.53 -5.89
N PHE A 102 4.16 13.03 -7.10
CA PHE A 102 2.87 13.58 -7.55
C PHE A 102 2.18 12.68 -8.60
N ASN A 103 2.63 11.43 -8.77
CA ASN A 103 2.10 10.49 -9.76
C ASN A 103 1.94 9.06 -9.24
N GLY A 104 1.64 8.93 -7.95
CA GLY A 104 1.42 7.66 -7.27
C GLY A 104 2.69 6.84 -7.13
N GLY A 105 3.82 7.52 -6.89
CA GLY A 105 5.12 6.92 -6.60
C GLY A 105 5.85 6.37 -7.81
N LEU A 106 5.66 6.92 -9.02
CA LEU A 106 6.51 6.57 -10.17
C LEU A 106 7.80 7.40 -10.23
N THR A 107 7.73 8.65 -9.81
CA THR A 107 8.85 9.60 -9.78
C THR A 107 8.70 10.59 -8.64
#